data_AF-A0A7X4AK08-F1
#
_entry.id   AF-A0A7X4AK08-F1
#
_cell.length_a   1.000
_cell.length_b   1.000
_cell.length_c   1.000
_cell.angle_alpha   90.00
_cell.angle_beta   90.00
_cell.angle_gamma   90.00
#
_symmetry.space_group_name_H-M   'P 1'
#
loop_
_entity.id
_entity.type
_entity.pdbx_description
1 polymer ?
#
loop_
_entity_poly.entity_id
_entity_poly.type
_entity_poly.pdbx_seq_one_letter_code
_entity_poly.pdbx_strand_id
1 'polypeptide(L)' 'SAGVVIDAIRCAKIAKDRGLGGPILGPSAYFMKSPPVQYTDSIARDMVEDFIAGRDN' A
#
# COMPACT_ATOMS: atom_id res chain seq x y z
N SER A 1 7.22 14.17 4.35
CA SER A 1 7.77 12.84 3.98
C SER A 1 7.78 11.82 5.11
N ALA A 2 8.17 12.16 6.36
CA ALA A 2 8.21 11.18 7.45
C ALA A 2 6.89 10.45 7.72
N GLY A 3 5.73 11.13 7.67
CA GLY A 3 4.41 10.51 7.84
C GLY A 3 4.12 9.42 6.79
N VAL A 4 4.36 9.72 5.51
CA VAL A 4 4.17 8.76 4.40
C VAL A 4 5.03 7.50 4.60
N VAL A 5 6.26 7.66 5.07
CA VAL A 5 7.16 6.51 5.33
C VAL A 5 6.66 5.66 6.50
N ILE A 6 6.14 6.29 7.56
CA ILE A 6 5.57 5.56 8.71
C ILE A 6 4.41 4.66 8.24
N ASP A 7 3.50 5.21 7.42
CA ASP A 7 2.34 4.44 6.95
C ASP A 7 2.74 3.35 5.95
N ALA A 8 3.72 3.60 5.09
CA ALA A 8 4.30 2.57 4.22
C ALA A 8 4.93 1.40 5.02
N ILE A 9 5.66 1.70 6.11
CA ILE A 9 6.25 0.67 6.99
C ILE A 9 5.17 -0.14 7.70
N ARG A 10 4.09 0.50 8.17
CA ARG A 10 2.95 -0.19 8.79
C ARG A 10 2.28 -1.13 7.79
N CYS A 11 2.08 -0.69 6.54
CA CYS A 11 1.55 -1.53 5.48
C CYS A 11 2.46 -2.73 5.16
N ALA A 12 3.78 -2.52 5.16
CA ALA A 12 4.75 -3.61 4.99
C ALA A 12 4.68 -4.64 6.13
N LYS A 13 4.45 -4.19 7.37
CA LYS A 13 4.23 -5.10 8.51
C LYS A 13 2.95 -5.92 8.35
N ILE A 14 1.84 -5.29 7.96
CA ILE A 14 0.57 -5.98 7.68
C ILE A 14 0.76 -7.02 6.57
N ALA A 15 1.44 -6.67 5.48
CA ALA A 15 1.72 -7.59 4.39
C ALA A 15 2.52 -8.82 4.86
N LYS A 16 3.56 -8.59 5.67
CA LYS A 16 4.36 -9.66 6.27
C LYS A 16 3.52 -10.57 7.17
N ASP A 17 2.64 -10.00 7.98
CA ASP A 17 1.77 -10.77 8.89
C ASP A 17 0.75 -11.62 8.14
N ARG A 18 0.33 -11.16 6.95
CA ARG A 18 -0.54 -11.90 6.03
C ARG A 18 0.21 -12.89 5.12
N GLY A 19 1.54 -13.00 5.25
CA GLY A 19 2.37 -13.86 4.40
C GLY A 19 2.45 -13.40 2.95
N LEU A 20 2.14 -12.14 2.66
CA LEU A 20 2.23 -11.56 1.32
C LEU A 20 3.68 -11.21 0.99
N GLY A 21 4.09 -11.53 -0.24
CA GLY A 21 5.42 -11.22 -0.78
C GLY A 21 5.35 -10.34 -2.01
N GLY A 22 6.48 -9.72 -2.36
CA GLY A 22 6.56 -8.82 -3.51
C GLY A 22 5.94 -7.43 -3.25
N PRO A 23 5.80 -6.59 -4.29
CA PRO A 23 5.24 -5.26 -4.15
C PRO A 23 3.75 -5.30 -3.82
N ILE A 24 3.35 -4.59 -2.77
CA ILE A 24 1.93 -4.47 -2.39
C ILE A 24 1.34 -3.30 -3.18
N LEU A 25 0.51 -3.59 -4.18
CA LEU A 25 0.15 -2.62 -5.21
C LEU A 25 -0.55 -1.37 -4.65
N GLY A 26 -1.55 -1.51 -3.77
CA GLY A 26 -2.25 -0.38 -3.16
C GLY A 26 -1.32 0.58 -2.39
N PRO A 27 -0.64 0.10 -1.33
CA PRO A 27 0.37 0.89 -0.61
C PRO A 27 1.49 1.44 -1.52
N SER A 28 1.97 0.66 -2.50
CA SER A 28 3.02 1.12 -3.41
C SER A 28 2.54 2.29 -4.25
N ALA A 29 1.36 2.17 -4.85
CA ALA A 29 0.75 3.20 -5.69
C ALA A 29 0.44 4.49 -4.92
N TYR A 30 0.10 4.38 -3.64
CA TYR A 30 -0.28 5.55 -2.84
C TYR A 30 0.92 6.26 -2.19
N PHE A 31 1.94 5.52 -1.76
CA PHE A 31 3.05 6.10 -1.00
C PHE A 31 4.32 6.38 -1.82
N MET A 32 4.45 5.83 -3.04
CA MET A 32 5.67 5.92 -3.84
C MET A 32 5.46 6.75 -5.11
N LYS A 33 6.47 7.54 -5.49
CA LYS A 33 6.44 8.30 -6.75
C LYS A 33 6.56 7.42 -8.01
N SER A 34 7.23 6.28 -7.86
CA SER A 34 7.51 5.33 -8.94
C SER A 34 7.06 3.93 -8.53
N PRO A 35 5.74 3.69 -8.43
CA PRO A 35 5.22 2.37 -8.12
C PRO A 35 5.38 1.41 -9.33
N PRO A 36 5.32 0.09 -9.11
CA PRO A 36 5.36 -0.90 -10.19
C PRO A 36 4.21 -0.76 -11.20
N VAL A 37 3.03 -0.31 -10.72
CA VAL A 37 1.85 -0.02 -11.54
C VAL A 37 1.32 1.35 -11.11
N GLN A 38 1.12 2.23 -12.08
CA GLN A 38 0.63 3.59 -11.84
C GLN A 38 -0.89 3.59 -11.76
N TYR A 39 -1.43 4.23 -10.72
CA TYR A 39 -2.85 4.49 -10.53
C TYR A 39 -3.05 5.98 -10.28
N THR A 40 -4.27 6.48 -10.48
CA THR A 40 -4.62 7.83 -10.03
C THR A 40 -4.66 7.87 -8.51
N ASP A 41 -4.37 9.03 -7.92
CA ASP A 41 -4.31 9.19 -6.46
C ASP A 41 -5.60 8.74 -5.75
N SER A 42 -6.77 8.97 -6.36
CA SER A 42 -8.06 8.53 -5.82
C SER A 42 -8.16 7.01 -5.73
N ILE A 43 -7.78 6.31 -6.79
CA ILE A 43 -7.80 4.84 -6.84
C ILE A 43 -6.76 4.28 -5.89
N ALA A 44 -5.54 4.83 -5.88
CA ALA A 44 -4.48 4.40 -4.99
C ALA A 44 -4.87 4.54 -3.51
N ARG A 45 -5.59 5.62 -3.15
CA ARG A 45 -6.12 5.82 -1.81
C ARG A 45 -7.13 4.74 -1.44
N ASP A 46 -8.09 4.47 -2.32
CA ASP A 46 -9.12 3.47 -2.03
C ASP A 46 -8.50 2.07 -1.91
N MET A 47 -7.52 1.74 -2.76
CA MET A 47 -6.76 0.49 -2.69
C MET A 47 -5.96 0.32 -1.39
N VAL A 48 -5.35 1.39 -0.85
CA VAL A 48 -4.64 1.27 0.44
C VAL A 48 -5.62 1.12 1.61
N GLU A 49 -6.79 1.76 1.57
CA GLU A 49 -7.84 1.60 2.58
C GLU A 49 -8.44 0.18 2.55
N ASP A 50 -8.65 -0.39 1.36
CA ASP A 50 -9.09 -1.78 1.19
C ASP A 50 -8.03 -2.76 1.74
N PHE A 51 -6.74 -2.50 1.44
CA PHE A 51 -5.62 -3.27 1.98
C PHE A 51 -5.57 -3.23 3.50
N ILE A 52 -5.67 -2.05 4.11
CA ILE A 52 -5.65 -1.89 5.57
C ILE A 52 -6.85 -2.62 6.20
N ALA A 53 -8.04 -2.48 5.61
CA ALA A 53 -9.26 -3.14 6.06
C ALA A 53 -9.26 -4.68 5.88
N GLY A 54 -8.33 -5.22 5.08
CA GLY A 54 -8.30 -6.65 4.77
C GLY A 54 -9.43 -7.09 3.83
N ARG A 55 -9.89 -6.18 2.97
CA ARG A 55 -10.91 -6.45 1.94
C ARG A 55 -10.31 -6.96 0.63
N ASP A 56 -8.99 -6.92 0.51
CA ASP A 56 -8.23 -7.52 -0.58
C ASP A 56 -8.26 -9.06 -0.45
N ASN A 57 -9.14 -9.73 -1.20
CA ASN A 57 -9.15 -11.18 -1.36
C ASN A 57 -8.94 -11.56 -2.83
#